data_AF-A0A2N2LBY6-F1
#
_entry.id   AF-A0A2N2LBY6-F1
#
_cell.length_a   1.000
_cell.length_b   1.000
_cell.length_c   1.000
_cell.angle_alpha   90.00
_cell.angle_beta   90.00
_cell.angle_gamma   90.00
#
_symmetry.space_group_name_H-M   'P 1'
#
loop_
_entity.id
_entity.type
_entity.pdbx_description
1 polymer ?
#
loop_
_entity_poly.entity_id
_entity_poly.type
_entity_poly.pdbx_seq_one_letter_code
_entity_poly.pdbx_strand_id
1 'polypeptide(L)'
;MEENLNDLENIKIEGEHIEIEIDGVLVHGIIPNRSHGEIEVRITRPYHGIMHSSGHNMVQFWQFTSYIGPKGDVRAASILADLYHFCAYVEAHKTALLSTLPEFDTALDDPDTIVIKQRMRTILQKLKSHNFDLSSGSMDSVQYQQQIAPLKEEMKNLSYEIRPDIYHLFMASFQAYEGLPMGRLHVQTALDYLTTVRRRESEKEAKPHLEYGSQAGVVVWSLSRLPHL
;
A
#
# COMPACT_ATOMS: atom_id res chain seq x y z
N MET A 1 -5.00 22.67 1.43
CA MET A 1 -3.81 22.07 0.81
C MET A 1 -4.24 21.80 -0.63
N GLU A 2 -3.85 22.69 -1.55
CA GLU A 2 -4.19 22.53 -2.96
C GLU A 2 -3.45 21.30 -3.49
N GLU A 3 -4.18 20.38 -4.11
CA GLU A 3 -3.58 19.25 -4.81
C GLU A 3 -2.80 19.84 -6.00
N ASN A 4 -1.47 19.85 -5.91
CA ASN A 4 -0.62 20.17 -7.06
C ASN A 4 -0.77 19.02 -8.07
N LEU A 5 -1.74 19.20 -8.97
CA LEU A 5 -2.11 18.26 -10.04
C LEU A 5 -1.38 18.58 -11.36
N ASN A 6 -0.45 19.54 -11.34
CA ASN A 6 0.22 20.07 -12.52
C ASN A 6 1.12 19.05 -13.23
N ASP A 7 1.45 17.92 -12.58
CA ASP A 7 2.31 16.88 -13.14
C ASP A 7 1.51 15.66 -13.66
N LEU A 8 0.18 15.68 -13.62
CA LEU A 8 -0.68 14.60 -14.12
C LEU A 8 -1.20 14.93 -15.51
N GLU A 9 -0.51 14.44 -16.53
CA GLU A 9 -0.94 14.57 -17.91
C GLU A 9 -1.83 13.39 -18.33
N ASN A 10 -2.77 13.65 -19.25
CA ASN A 10 -3.54 12.62 -19.95
C ASN A 10 -4.33 11.63 -19.07
N ILE A 11 -4.98 12.12 -18.01
CA ILE A 11 -5.86 11.28 -17.16
C ILE A 11 -7.03 10.74 -17.99
N LYS A 12 -7.11 9.41 -18.14
CA LYS A 12 -8.26 8.70 -18.72
C LYS A 12 -8.84 7.76 -17.69
N ILE A 13 -10.16 7.84 -17.48
CA ILE A 13 -10.89 6.94 -16.59
C ILE A 13 -12.09 6.39 -17.35
N GLU A 14 -12.16 5.07 -17.44
CA GLU A 14 -13.22 4.33 -18.11
C GLU A 14 -13.74 3.22 -17.18
N GLY A 15 -14.90 3.46 -16.57
CA GLY A 15 -15.43 2.56 -15.55
C GLY A 15 -14.50 2.49 -14.34
N GLU A 16 -13.96 1.29 -14.08
CA GLU A 16 -13.00 1.05 -13.00
C GLU A 16 -11.54 1.23 -13.44
N HIS A 17 -11.28 1.39 -14.74
CA HIS A 17 -9.93 1.51 -15.27
C HIS A 17 -9.46 2.96 -15.24
N ILE A 18 -8.20 3.15 -14.86
CA ILE A 18 -7.54 4.45 -14.85
C ILE A 18 -6.17 4.34 -15.55
N GLU A 19 -5.88 5.34 -16.38
CA GLU A 19 -4.62 5.51 -17.09
C GLU A 19 -4.14 6.96 -16.90
N ILE A 20 -2.87 7.11 -16.52
CA ILE A 20 -2.21 8.41 -16.37
C ILE A 20 -0.80 8.31 -16.96
N GLU A 21 -0.28 9.44 -17.44
CA GLU A 21 1.10 9.54 -17.89
C GLU A 21 1.92 10.28 -16.82
N ILE A 22 3.06 9.69 -16.43
CA ILE A 22 3.97 10.27 -15.43
C ILE A 22 5.38 10.13 -15.95
N ASP A 23 6.10 11.25 -16.11
CA ASP A 23 7.48 11.28 -16.61
C ASP A 23 7.68 10.50 -17.93
N GLY A 24 6.69 10.54 -18.83
CA GLY A 24 6.68 9.81 -20.11
C GLY A 24 6.42 8.30 -19.99
N VAL A 25 6.04 7.82 -18.80
CA VAL A 25 5.64 6.43 -18.54
C VAL A 25 4.13 6.34 -18.43
N LEU A 26 3.54 5.44 -19.23
CA LEU A 26 2.12 5.13 -19.15
C LEU A 26 1.84 4.21 -17.96
N VAL A 27 1.10 4.72 -16.99
CA VAL A 27 0.75 4.03 -15.74
C VAL A 27 -0.71 3.61 -15.80
N HIS A 28 -0.96 2.32 -15.56
CA HIS A 28 -2.30 1.75 -15.56
C HIS A 28 -2.68 1.34 -14.14
N GLY A 29 -3.94 1.55 -13.80
CA GLY A 29 -4.53 1.13 -12.54
C GLY A 29 -5.99 0.70 -12.66
N ILE A 30 -6.51 0.22 -11.54
CA ILE A 30 -7.92 -0.16 -11.36
C ILE A 30 -8.41 0.49 -10.06
N ILE A 31 -9.68 0.92 -10.05
CA ILE A 31 -10.40 1.48 -8.91
C ILE A 31 -11.39 0.43 -8.40
N PRO A 32 -10.96 -0.56 -7.59
CA PRO A 32 -11.82 -1.66 -7.14
C PRO A 32 -12.94 -1.21 -6.19
N ASN A 33 -12.77 -0.08 -5.50
CA ASN A 33 -13.78 0.46 -4.61
C ASN A 33 -13.87 1.99 -4.77
N ARG A 34 -15.09 2.49 -4.94
CA ARG A 34 -15.39 3.91 -5.01
C ARG A 34 -16.72 4.19 -4.33
N SER A 35 -16.69 5.01 -3.28
CA SER A 35 -17.86 5.34 -2.48
C SER A 35 -17.87 6.80 -2.03
N HIS A 36 -18.86 7.16 -1.23
CA HIS A 36 -18.95 8.49 -0.62
C HIS A 36 -17.91 8.75 0.49
N GLY A 37 -17.20 7.73 0.98
CA GLY A 37 -16.27 7.88 2.11
C GLY A 37 -14.91 7.22 1.91
N GLU A 38 -14.75 6.45 0.84
CA GLU A 38 -13.56 5.67 0.54
C GLU A 38 -13.37 5.53 -0.97
N ILE A 39 -12.11 5.58 -1.39
CA ILE A 39 -11.66 5.21 -2.72
C ILE A 39 -10.41 4.34 -2.60
N GLU A 40 -10.36 3.28 -3.37
CA GLU A 40 -9.23 2.36 -3.42
C GLU A 40 -8.69 2.30 -4.85
N VAL A 41 -7.37 2.32 -4.99
CA VAL A 41 -6.70 2.26 -6.29
C VAL A 41 -5.58 1.25 -6.23
N ARG A 42 -5.48 0.42 -7.27
CA ARG A 42 -4.44 -0.57 -7.48
C ARG A 42 -3.66 -0.24 -8.74
N ILE A 43 -2.33 -0.21 -8.66
CA ILE A 43 -1.49 -0.15 -9.85
C ILE A 43 -1.41 -1.53 -10.50
N THR A 44 -1.55 -1.58 -11.82
CA THR A 44 -1.47 -2.81 -12.62
C THR A 44 -0.30 -2.81 -13.58
N ARG A 45 0.17 -1.63 -14.04
CA ARG A 45 1.38 -1.45 -14.84
C ARG A 45 2.01 -0.08 -14.56
N PRO A 46 3.35 0.07 -14.63
CA PRO A 46 4.34 -1.00 -14.86
C PRO A 46 4.57 -1.91 -13.64
N TYR A 47 4.12 -1.48 -12.46
CA TYR A 47 4.23 -2.23 -11.22
C TYR A 47 2.96 -3.03 -10.91
N HIS A 48 3.10 -4.03 -10.04
CA HIS A 48 2.01 -4.93 -9.66
C HIS A 48 2.11 -5.38 -8.20
N GLY A 49 0.95 -5.61 -7.60
CA GLY A 49 0.85 -6.14 -6.24
C GLY A 49 0.83 -5.09 -5.14
N ILE A 50 0.57 -3.82 -5.48
CA ILE A 50 0.32 -2.77 -4.49
C ILE A 50 -1.01 -2.07 -4.76
N MET A 51 -1.68 -1.72 -3.68
CA MET A 51 -2.98 -1.08 -3.67
C MET A 51 -3.01 -0.15 -2.46
N HIS A 52 -3.65 1.01 -2.64
CA HIS A 52 -3.80 1.97 -1.58
C HIS A 52 -5.23 2.48 -1.56
N SER A 53 -5.81 2.47 -0.35
CA SER A 53 -7.09 3.09 -0.08
C SER A 53 -6.89 4.44 0.58
N SER A 54 -7.70 5.40 0.16
CA SER A 54 -7.82 6.71 0.77
C SER A 54 -9.26 6.95 1.16
N GLY A 55 -9.48 7.30 2.42
CA GLY A 55 -10.81 7.43 2.99
C GLY A 55 -10.90 6.75 4.35
N HIS A 56 -11.92 7.16 5.12
CA HIS A 56 -12.10 6.82 6.53
C HIS A 56 -10.84 6.94 7.42
N ASN A 57 -10.30 8.16 7.53
CA ASN A 57 -9.79 8.58 8.83
C ASN A 57 -10.98 8.66 9.78
N MET A 58 -11.17 7.66 10.64
CA MET A 58 -12.31 7.53 11.55
C MET A 58 -12.45 8.72 12.53
N VAL A 59 -11.50 9.64 12.57
CA VAL A 59 -11.52 10.86 13.39
C VAL A 59 -12.18 12.04 12.64
N GLN A 60 -12.25 12.02 11.31
CA GLN A 60 -12.67 13.16 10.47
C GLN A 60 -14.00 12.95 9.72
N PHE A 61 -14.97 12.27 10.36
CA PHE A 61 -16.35 12.06 9.87
C PHE A 61 -17.17 13.33 9.53
N TRP A 62 -16.56 14.51 9.52
CA TRP A 62 -17.25 15.80 9.32
C TRP A 62 -16.90 16.46 7.98
N GLN A 63 -15.97 15.91 7.20
CA GLN A 63 -15.78 16.35 5.82
C GLN A 63 -16.45 15.33 4.90
N PHE A 64 -17.60 15.70 4.33
CA PHE A 64 -18.29 14.96 3.27
C PHE A 64 -17.43 14.97 1.99
N THR A 65 -16.30 14.26 1.98
CA THR A 65 -15.51 14.03 0.76
C THR A 65 -16.14 12.85 0.03
N SER A 66 -17.13 13.14 -0.80
CA SER A 66 -17.62 12.14 -1.74
C SER A 66 -16.57 11.91 -2.83
N TYR A 67 -16.14 10.66 -3.00
CA TYR A 67 -15.29 10.24 -4.12
C TYR A 67 -16.11 9.76 -5.33
N ILE A 68 -17.40 10.13 -5.39
CA ILE A 68 -18.23 9.92 -6.57
C ILE A 68 -18.06 11.13 -7.50
N GLY A 69 -17.75 10.85 -8.77
CA GLY A 69 -17.60 11.87 -9.81
C GLY A 69 -16.19 12.49 -9.87
N PRO A 70 -16.06 13.69 -10.47
CA PRO A 70 -14.76 14.26 -10.87
C PRO A 70 -13.72 14.42 -9.76
N LYS A 71 -14.16 14.69 -8.52
CA LYS A 71 -13.25 14.75 -7.37
C LYS A 71 -12.64 13.39 -7.03
N GLY A 72 -13.43 12.33 -7.17
CA GLY A 72 -12.95 10.95 -7.02
C GLY A 72 -11.99 10.55 -8.14
N ASP A 73 -12.21 11.05 -9.35
CA ASP A 73 -11.31 10.83 -10.50
C ASP A 73 -9.93 11.44 -10.26
N VAL A 74 -9.91 12.71 -9.84
CA VAL A 74 -8.68 13.42 -9.46
C VAL A 74 -7.97 12.71 -8.31
N ARG A 75 -8.72 12.29 -7.28
CA ARG A 75 -8.15 11.55 -6.16
C ARG A 75 -7.58 10.19 -6.60
N ALA A 76 -8.27 9.47 -7.48
CA ALA A 76 -7.81 8.20 -7.99
C ALA A 76 -6.49 8.35 -8.77
N ALA A 77 -6.40 9.36 -9.63
CA ALA A 77 -5.20 9.69 -10.38
C ALA A 77 -4.04 10.02 -9.43
N SER A 78 -4.28 10.85 -8.41
CA SER A 78 -3.27 11.16 -7.40
C SER A 78 -2.79 9.91 -6.67
N ILE A 79 -3.69 9.00 -6.25
CA ILE A 79 -3.28 7.76 -5.58
C ILE A 79 -2.45 6.88 -6.52
N LEU A 80 -2.86 6.76 -7.78
CA LEU A 80 -2.12 5.98 -8.76
C LEU A 80 -0.70 6.54 -8.99
N ALA A 81 -0.55 7.86 -8.99
CA ALA A 81 0.74 8.53 -9.07
C ALA A 81 1.61 8.29 -7.83
N ASP A 82 1.03 8.44 -6.64
CA ASP A 82 1.71 8.15 -5.38
C ASP A 82 2.24 6.70 -5.36
N LEU A 83 1.42 5.74 -5.82
CA LEU A 83 1.81 4.34 -5.96
C LEU A 83 2.96 4.14 -6.96
N TYR A 84 2.89 4.78 -8.13
CA TYR A 84 3.94 4.70 -9.14
C TYR A 84 5.28 5.21 -8.61
N HIS A 85 5.31 6.43 -8.07
CA HIS A 85 6.53 7.01 -7.54
C HIS A 85 7.11 6.16 -6.41
N PHE A 86 6.27 5.67 -5.49
CA PHE A 86 6.71 4.76 -4.44
C PHE A 86 7.36 3.50 -5.01
N CYS A 87 6.73 2.83 -5.97
CA CYS A 87 7.30 1.63 -6.57
C CYS A 87 8.62 1.91 -7.30
N ALA A 88 8.71 3.04 -8.03
CA ALA A 88 9.93 3.45 -8.71
C ALA A 88 11.08 3.66 -7.72
N TYR A 89 10.81 4.30 -6.58
CA TYR A 89 11.78 4.44 -5.50
C TYR A 89 12.21 3.11 -4.90
N VAL A 90 11.24 2.23 -4.61
CA VAL A 90 11.55 0.92 -4.06
C VAL A 90 12.48 0.14 -4.98
N GLU A 91 12.29 0.19 -6.29
CA GLU A 91 13.22 -0.44 -7.24
C GLU A 91 14.61 0.21 -7.23
N ALA A 92 14.69 1.55 -7.21
CA ALA A 92 15.96 2.27 -7.22
C ALA A 92 16.77 2.09 -5.92
N HIS A 93 16.10 1.91 -4.78
CA HIS A 93 16.71 1.83 -3.45
C HIS A 93 16.54 0.45 -2.79
N LYS A 94 16.18 -0.56 -3.59
CA LYS A 94 15.76 -1.88 -3.14
C LYS A 94 16.69 -2.48 -2.09
N THR A 95 18.00 -2.52 -2.36
CA THR A 95 18.99 -3.14 -1.46
C THR A 95 19.02 -2.48 -0.09
N ALA A 96 19.00 -1.14 -0.05
CA ALA A 96 19.00 -0.41 1.22
C ALA A 96 17.69 -0.64 1.99
N LEU A 97 16.54 -0.53 1.31
CA LEU A 97 15.24 -0.73 1.94
C LEU A 97 15.07 -2.17 2.48
N LEU A 98 15.45 -3.17 1.70
CA LEU A 98 15.39 -4.56 2.14
C LEU A 98 16.33 -4.84 3.32
N SER A 99 17.46 -4.13 3.43
CA SER A 99 18.36 -4.27 4.58
C SER A 99 17.77 -3.73 5.89
N THR A 100 16.83 -2.78 5.81
CA THR A 100 16.13 -2.21 6.98
C THR A 100 14.90 -3.02 7.41
N LEU A 101 14.40 -3.94 6.58
CA LEU A 101 13.21 -4.75 6.90
C LEU A 101 13.30 -5.54 8.22
N PRO A 102 14.44 -6.15 8.62
CA PRO A 102 14.54 -6.84 9.90
C PRO A 102 14.29 -5.93 11.11
N GLU A 103 14.68 -4.65 11.01
CA GLU A 103 14.43 -3.65 12.07
C GLU A 103 12.93 -3.30 12.14
N PHE A 104 12.25 -3.21 10.98
CA PHE A 104 10.80 -3.08 10.95
C PHE A 104 10.10 -4.31 11.52
N ASP A 105 10.50 -5.52 11.12
CA ASP A 105 9.91 -6.78 11.62
C ASP A 105 10.04 -6.84 13.16
N THR A 106 11.23 -6.52 13.70
CA THR A 106 11.48 -6.47 15.14
C THR A 106 10.61 -5.44 15.86
N ALA A 107 10.45 -4.25 15.29
CA ALA A 107 9.60 -3.21 15.87
C ALA A 107 8.10 -3.55 15.78
N LEU A 108 7.67 -4.27 14.74
CA LEU A 108 6.28 -4.70 14.57
C LEU A 108 5.91 -5.88 15.48
N ASP A 109 6.88 -6.74 15.81
CA ASP A 109 6.75 -7.90 16.70
C ASP A 109 6.91 -7.56 18.19
N ASP A 110 7.20 -6.30 18.50
CA ASP A 110 7.24 -5.79 19.87
C ASP A 110 5.90 -6.06 20.60
N PRO A 111 5.90 -6.70 21.78
CA PRO A 111 4.68 -7.10 22.48
C PRO A 111 3.71 -5.94 22.74
N ASP A 112 4.23 -4.77 23.10
CA ASP A 112 3.41 -3.58 23.34
C ASP A 112 2.76 -3.09 22.04
N THR A 113 3.53 -3.09 20.95
CA THR A 113 3.02 -2.79 19.60
C THR A 113 1.92 -3.76 19.16
N ILE A 114 2.06 -5.05 19.43
CA ILE A 114 1.04 -6.07 19.13
C ILE A 114 -0.23 -5.78 19.94
N VAL A 115 -0.12 -5.51 21.24
CA VAL A 115 -1.26 -5.20 22.12
C VAL A 115 -1.99 -3.95 21.65
N ILE A 116 -1.25 -2.88 21.33
CA ILE A 116 -1.83 -1.63 20.79
C ILE A 116 -2.58 -1.90 19.49
N LYS A 117 -1.98 -2.63 18.53
CA LYS A 117 -2.64 -3.00 17.28
C LYS A 117 -3.91 -3.82 17.51
N GLN A 118 -3.91 -4.77 18.45
CA GLN A 118 -5.10 -5.55 18.79
C GLN A 118 -6.21 -4.68 19.37
N ARG A 119 -5.88 -3.74 20.26
CA ARG A 119 -6.82 -2.76 20.82
C ARG A 119 -7.41 -1.88 19.71
N MET A 120 -6.58 -1.34 18.83
CA MET A 120 -7.04 -0.55 17.68
C MET A 120 -7.96 -1.36 16.76
N ARG A 121 -7.63 -2.61 16.42
CA ARG A 121 -8.51 -3.50 15.63
C ARG A 121 -9.87 -3.70 16.30
N THR A 122 -9.88 -3.88 17.62
CA THR A 122 -11.12 -4.02 18.40
C THR A 122 -11.97 -2.76 18.33
N ILE A 123 -11.35 -1.58 18.45
CA ILE A 123 -12.06 -0.30 18.32
C ILE A 123 -12.60 -0.13 16.90
N LEU A 124 -11.81 -0.44 15.86
CA LEU A 124 -12.27 -0.40 14.46
C LEU A 124 -13.48 -1.31 14.23
N GLN A 125 -13.50 -2.50 14.80
CA GLN A 125 -14.64 -3.42 14.72
C GLN A 125 -15.88 -2.83 15.39
N LYS A 126 -15.75 -2.24 16.59
CA LYS A 126 -16.85 -1.56 17.27
C LYS A 126 -17.40 -0.40 16.46
N LEU A 127 -16.51 0.45 15.92
CA LEU A 127 -16.92 1.59 15.10
C LEU A 127 -17.63 1.13 13.81
N LYS A 128 -17.19 0.02 13.18
CA LYS A 128 -17.90 -0.59 12.04
C LYS A 128 -19.28 -1.09 12.43
N SER A 129 -19.41 -1.76 13.58
CA SER A 129 -20.71 -2.21 14.10
C SER A 129 -21.67 -1.04 14.32
N HIS A 130 -21.23 0.02 14.98
CA HIS A 130 -22.08 1.19 15.23
C HIS A 130 -22.50 1.92 13.95
N ASN A 131 -21.64 1.95 12.93
CA ASN A 131 -22.02 2.46 11.60
C ASN A 131 -23.10 1.59 10.96
N PHE A 132 -22.98 0.26 11.06
CA PHE A 132 -24.01 -0.64 10.58
C PHE A 132 -25.34 -0.42 11.30
N ASP A 133 -25.31 -0.27 12.64
CA ASP A 133 -26.50 -0.02 13.46
C ASP A 133 -27.19 1.31 13.09
N LEU A 134 -26.41 2.37 12.89
CA LEU A 134 -26.94 3.66 12.40
C LEU A 134 -27.57 3.50 11.00
N SER A 135 -26.89 2.81 10.08
CA SER A 135 -27.36 2.65 8.70
C SER A 135 -28.59 1.76 8.57
N SER A 136 -28.76 0.80 9.48
CA SER A 136 -29.91 -0.10 9.54
C SER A 136 -31.10 0.50 10.32
N GLY A 137 -30.92 1.68 10.93
CA GLY A 137 -31.92 2.35 11.75
C GLY A 137 -32.13 1.71 13.13
N SER A 138 -31.28 0.78 13.55
CA SER A 138 -31.31 0.17 14.88
C SER A 138 -30.76 1.09 15.97
N MET A 139 -30.06 2.16 15.58
CA MET A 139 -29.49 3.17 16.46
C MET A 139 -29.79 4.57 15.91
N ASP A 140 -30.19 5.50 16.79
CA ASP A 140 -30.38 6.90 16.39
C ASP A 140 -29.06 7.69 16.36
N SER A 141 -29.09 8.86 15.69
CA SER A 141 -27.88 9.67 15.51
C SER A 141 -27.28 10.21 16.81
N VAL A 142 -28.09 10.45 17.85
CA VAL A 142 -27.62 10.97 19.15
C VAL A 142 -26.92 9.86 19.92
N GLN A 143 -27.53 8.68 19.97
CA GLN A 143 -26.95 7.47 20.56
C GLN A 143 -25.63 7.09 19.85
N TYR A 144 -25.61 7.17 18.52
CA TYR A 144 -24.41 6.94 17.72
C TYR A 144 -23.28 7.89 18.12
N GLN A 145 -23.53 9.20 18.20
CA GLN A 145 -22.48 10.16 18.58
C GLN A 145 -21.94 9.91 19.99
N GLN A 146 -22.82 9.56 20.94
CA GLN A 146 -22.42 9.24 22.32
C GLN A 146 -21.52 8.01 22.39
N GLN A 147 -21.74 6.99 21.58
CA GLN A 147 -20.95 5.75 21.58
C GLN A 147 -19.64 5.88 20.79
N ILE A 148 -19.62 6.68 19.72
CA ILE A 148 -18.45 6.84 18.85
C ILE A 148 -17.40 7.80 19.45
N ALA A 149 -17.82 8.85 20.16
CA ALA A 149 -16.91 9.84 20.75
C ALA A 149 -15.79 9.23 21.62
N PRO A 150 -16.07 8.38 22.63
CA PRO A 150 -15.01 7.78 23.44
C PRO A 150 -14.11 6.84 22.63
N LEU A 151 -14.67 6.13 21.65
CA LEU A 151 -13.90 5.23 20.77
C LEU A 151 -12.93 6.01 19.87
N LYS A 152 -13.33 7.20 19.40
CA LYS A 152 -12.44 8.10 18.63
C LYS A 152 -11.31 8.64 19.49
N GLU A 153 -11.61 9.02 20.72
CA GLU A 153 -10.60 9.51 21.67
C GLU A 153 -9.61 8.40 22.03
N GLU A 154 -10.09 7.20 22.33
CA GLU A 154 -9.23 6.04 22.59
C GLU A 154 -8.37 5.71 21.38
N MET A 155 -8.93 5.70 20.16
CA MET A 155 -8.17 5.48 18.93
C MET A 155 -7.06 6.53 18.75
N LYS A 156 -7.37 7.79 19.04
CA LYS A 156 -6.41 8.89 18.97
C LYS A 156 -5.28 8.69 19.98
N ASN A 157 -5.61 8.32 21.22
CA ASN A 157 -4.60 8.07 22.27
C ASN A 157 -3.71 6.87 21.91
N LEU A 158 -4.30 5.78 21.46
CA LEU A 158 -3.55 4.61 20.98
C LEU A 158 -2.62 4.93 19.81
N SER A 159 -3.02 5.84 18.92
CA SER A 159 -2.15 6.27 17.82
C SER A 159 -0.91 7.04 18.27
N TYR A 160 -0.96 7.68 19.45
CA TYR A 160 0.21 8.28 20.09
C TYR A 160 1.01 7.29 20.94
N GLU A 161 0.38 6.20 21.38
CA GLU A 161 1.05 5.11 22.13
C GLU A 161 1.86 4.18 21.22
N ILE A 162 1.49 4.03 19.93
CA ILE A 162 2.35 3.35 18.95
C ILE A 162 3.69 4.08 18.98
N ARG A 163 4.75 3.34 19.35
CA ARG A 163 6.08 3.90 19.51
C ARG A 163 6.42 4.80 18.31
N PRO A 164 6.97 5.99 18.56
CA PRO A 164 7.55 6.86 17.53
C PRO A 164 8.52 6.13 16.60
N ASP A 165 9.07 5.01 17.03
CA ASP A 165 10.18 4.32 16.39
C ASP A 165 9.84 3.62 15.07
N ILE A 166 8.63 3.08 14.86
CA ILE A 166 8.28 2.51 13.53
C ILE A 166 8.11 3.61 12.51
N TYR A 167 7.43 4.69 12.89
CA TYR A 167 7.25 5.86 12.03
C TYR A 167 8.57 6.59 11.80
N HIS A 168 9.43 6.73 12.83
CA HIS A 168 10.75 7.32 12.68
C HIS A 168 11.69 6.43 11.86
N LEU A 169 11.68 5.11 12.05
CA LEU A 169 12.45 4.17 11.23
C LEU A 169 11.98 4.22 9.78
N PHE A 170 10.66 4.34 9.56
CA PHE A 170 10.09 4.60 8.24
C PHE A 170 10.63 5.92 7.68
N MET A 171 10.40 7.04 8.34
CA MET A 171 10.87 8.34 7.87
C MET A 171 12.40 8.41 7.67
N ALA A 172 13.20 7.70 8.47
CA ALA A 172 14.65 7.59 8.32
C ALA A 172 15.04 6.75 7.09
N SER A 173 14.42 5.58 6.90
CA SER A 173 14.67 4.70 5.74
C SER A 173 14.23 5.33 4.41
N PHE A 174 13.27 6.27 4.50
CA PHE A 174 12.75 7.04 3.39
C PHE A 174 13.23 8.51 3.41
N GLN A 175 14.26 8.86 4.21
CA GLN A 175 14.72 10.25 4.35
C GLN A 175 15.34 10.81 3.06
N ALA A 176 15.95 9.94 2.23
CA ALA A 176 16.40 10.30 0.88
C ALA A 176 15.26 10.68 -0.07
N TYR A 177 14.01 10.59 0.41
CA TYR A 177 12.76 10.88 -0.26
C TYR A 177 12.03 12.12 0.30
N GLU A 178 12.75 13.00 1.03
CA GLU A 178 12.28 14.34 1.40
C GLU A 178 11.96 15.16 0.13
N GLY A 179 10.72 15.05 -0.36
CA GLY A 179 10.24 15.76 -1.55
C GLY A 179 9.14 15.04 -2.33
N LEU A 180 8.95 13.74 -2.12
CA LEU A 180 7.93 12.95 -2.82
C LEU A 180 6.69 12.72 -1.94
N PRO A 181 5.51 12.50 -2.55
CA PRO A 181 4.21 12.55 -1.87
C PRO A 181 3.93 11.37 -0.91
N MET A 182 4.96 10.67 -0.42
CA MET A 182 4.88 9.53 0.52
C MET A 182 4.08 9.83 1.79
N GLY A 183 3.95 11.10 2.19
CA GLY A 183 3.05 11.50 3.28
C GLY A 183 1.57 11.13 3.05
N ARG A 184 1.22 10.67 1.84
CA ARG A 184 -0.13 10.21 1.46
C ARG A 184 -0.30 8.70 1.52
N LEU A 185 0.77 7.90 1.48
CA LEU A 185 0.70 6.44 1.57
C LEU A 185 0.72 5.97 3.03
N HIS A 186 -0.08 4.94 3.32
CA HIS A 186 -0.05 4.32 4.64
C HIS A 186 1.25 3.49 4.80
N VAL A 187 1.91 3.62 5.96
CA VAL A 187 3.11 2.84 6.31
C VAL A 187 2.90 1.34 6.09
N GLN A 188 1.71 0.82 6.43
CA GLN A 188 1.38 -0.59 6.21
C GLN A 188 1.40 -0.98 4.72
N THR A 189 0.85 -0.14 3.84
CA THR A 189 0.88 -0.36 2.38
C THR A 189 2.31 -0.48 1.88
N ALA A 190 3.20 0.37 2.36
CA ALA A 190 4.61 0.34 1.98
C ALA A 190 5.33 -0.91 2.50
N LEU A 191 5.10 -1.30 3.75
CA LEU A 191 5.69 -2.50 4.35
C LEU A 191 5.21 -3.80 3.69
N ASP A 192 3.92 -3.90 3.36
CA ASP A 192 3.35 -5.07 2.66
C ASP A 192 3.98 -5.25 1.27
N TYR A 193 4.19 -4.13 0.56
CA TYR A 193 4.87 -4.14 -0.73
C TYR A 193 6.34 -4.54 -0.60
N LEU A 194 7.09 -3.96 0.34
CA LEU A 194 8.49 -4.31 0.58
C LEU A 194 8.66 -5.80 0.95
N THR A 195 7.75 -6.34 1.76
CA THR A 195 7.73 -7.77 2.10
C THR A 195 7.52 -8.64 0.84
N THR A 196 6.64 -8.19 -0.06
CA THR A 196 6.41 -8.86 -1.35
C THR A 196 7.66 -8.80 -2.24
N VAL A 197 8.36 -7.67 -2.28
CA VAL A 197 9.63 -7.51 -3.00
C VAL A 197 10.70 -8.45 -2.41
N ARG A 198 10.89 -8.47 -1.08
CA ARG A 198 11.82 -9.38 -0.39
C ARG A 198 11.61 -10.83 -0.83
N ARG A 199 10.35 -11.29 -0.81
CA ARG A 199 9.99 -12.65 -1.22
C ARG A 199 10.36 -12.94 -2.68
N ARG A 200 10.05 -12.01 -3.60
CA ARG A 200 10.39 -12.16 -5.02
C ARG A 200 11.90 -12.25 -5.25
N GLU A 201 12.68 -11.48 -4.51
CA GLU A 201 14.15 -11.53 -4.61
C GLU A 201 14.70 -12.86 -4.09
N SER A 202 14.21 -13.35 -2.95
CA SER A 202 14.57 -14.70 -2.46
C SER A 202 14.20 -15.82 -3.43
N GLU A 203 13.06 -15.72 -4.12
CA GLU A 203 12.63 -16.69 -5.14
C GLU A 203 13.52 -16.66 -6.40
N LYS A 204 14.03 -15.48 -6.79
CA LYS A 204 15.00 -15.34 -7.89
C LYS A 204 16.37 -15.93 -7.52
N GLU A 205 16.84 -15.69 -6.30
CA GLU A 205 18.09 -16.27 -5.79
C GLU A 205 18.02 -17.80 -5.66
N ALA A 206 16.86 -18.33 -5.29
CA ALA A 206 16.62 -19.78 -5.22
C ALA A 206 16.48 -20.45 -6.60
N LYS A 207 16.31 -19.68 -7.68
CA LYS A 207 16.23 -20.15 -9.06
C LYS A 207 17.21 -19.35 -9.95
N PRO A 208 18.53 -19.60 -9.83
CA PRO A 208 19.47 -19.00 -10.76
C PRO A 208 19.08 -19.43 -12.18
N HIS A 209 18.99 -18.44 -13.07
CA HIS A 209 18.61 -18.57 -14.47
C HIS A 209 19.08 -19.88 -15.12
N LEU A 210 18.13 -20.71 -15.55
CA LEU A 210 18.34 -21.58 -16.72
C LEU A 210 18.48 -20.64 -17.92
N GLU A 211 19.69 -20.16 -18.17
CA GLU A 211 20.04 -19.52 -19.43
C GLU A 211 19.80 -20.55 -20.54
N TYR A 212 18.69 -20.42 -21.25
CA TYR A 212 18.54 -21.02 -22.57
C TYR A 212 19.48 -20.28 -23.52
N GLY A 213 20.74 -20.72 -23.53
CA GLY A 213 21.68 -20.41 -24.58
C GLY A 213 21.14 -20.94 -25.90
N SER A 214 20.73 -20.03 -26.78
CA SER A 214 20.63 -20.28 -28.21
C SER A 214 22.01 -20.67 -28.72
N GLN A 215 22.26 -21.96 -28.93
CA GLN A 215 23.13 -22.44 -30.00
C GLN A 215 22.59 -23.77 -30.55
N ALA A 216 22.27 -23.75 -31.83
CA ALA A 216 22.13 -24.93 -32.65
C ALA A 216 23.37 -25.83 -32.51
N GLY A 217 23.17 -27.11 -32.18
CA GLY A 217 24.27 -28.05 -32.04
C GLY A 217 23.77 -29.44 -31.69
N VAL A 218 23.61 -30.26 -32.71
CA VAL A 218 23.27 -31.68 -32.72
C VAL A 218 23.86 -32.44 -31.51
N VAL A 219 23.00 -32.98 -30.64
CA VAL A 219 23.41 -33.99 -29.65
C VAL A 219 23.42 -35.36 -30.34
N VAL A 220 24.59 -35.75 -30.84
CA VAL A 220 24.86 -37.14 -31.23
C VAL A 220 25.07 -37.95 -29.95
N TRP A 221 24.21 -38.94 -29.72
CA TRP A 221 24.39 -39.93 -28.66
C TRP A 221 25.58 -40.83 -29.02
N SER A 222 26.67 -40.72 -28.26
CA SER A 222 27.76 -41.68 -28.26
C SER A 222 27.75 -42.47 -26.95
N LEU A 223 27.05 -43.59 -26.95
CA LEU A 223 27.27 -44.71 -26.04
C LEU A 223 28.68 -45.26 -26.28
N SER A 224 29.58 -45.20 -25.29
CA SER A 224 30.63 -46.21 -25.10
C SER A 224 31.41 -46.05 -23.79
N ARG A 225 31.23 -47.07 -22.93
CA ARG A 225 32.27 -47.77 -22.16
C ARG A 225 32.82 -47.11 -20.88
N LEU A 226 32.30 -47.63 -19.76
CA LEU A 226 33.09 -48.00 -18.58
C LEU A 226 34.38 -48.76 -18.98
N PRO A 227 35.43 -48.69 -18.16
CA PRO A 227 35.71 -49.92 -17.42
C PRO A 227 36.05 -49.69 -15.93
N HIS A 228 35.70 -50.71 -15.16
CA HIS A 228 36.22 -51.03 -13.84
C HIS A 228 37.75 -51.12 -13.85
N LEU A 229 38.39 -50.48 -12.87
CA LEU A 229 39.34 -51.07 -11.92
C LEU A 229 39.61 -50.06 -10.79
#